data_AF-A0A932HR24-F1
#
_entry.id   AF-A0A932HR24-F1
#
_cell.length_a   1.000
_cell.length_b   1.000
_cell.length_c   1.000
_cell.angle_alpha   90.00
_cell.angle_beta   90.00
_cell.angle_gamma   90.00
#
_symmetry.space_group_name_H-M   'P 1'
#
loop_
_entity.id
_entity.type
_entity.pdbx_description
1 polymer ?
#
loop_
_entity_poly.entity_id
_entity_poly.type
_entity_poly.pdbx_seq_one_letter_code
_entity_poly.pdbx_strand_id
1 'polypeptide(L)'
;MRQQLSCLMVIFLMTSNGLGQVGQVAKEKEQSNIEKFSSQSGTLIKKEFQKIGSIGDVEFEVLTFVDLLTGKKTSGIKASKEVRKSYGSSTKSAFLDYDEIDALTKAVNTLRNYPTSIPTNYTEIGFTARGGFQLSMFVSGDKWAIAMKLEKYDSDSYEFLEYSDLERVNNKIWDAKKYIDALQKK
;
A
#
# COMPACT_ATOMS: atom_id res chain seq x y z
N MET A 1 24.79 -26.84 -65.15
CA MET A 1 23.56 -26.96 -65.98
C MET A 1 22.40 -27.15 -65.02
N ARG A 2 21.58 -26.11 -64.75
CA ARG A 2 20.24 -25.89 -65.35
C ARG A 2 19.39 -27.18 -65.31
N GLN A 3 18.41 -27.24 -64.39
CA GLN A 3 16.97 -27.02 -64.65
C GLN A 3 16.35 -28.22 -65.41
N GLN A 4 15.23 -28.88 -65.08
CA GLN A 4 14.01 -28.58 -64.30
C GLN A 4 13.14 -29.87 -64.16
N LEU A 5 12.01 -29.73 -63.46
CA LEU A 5 10.77 -30.53 -63.44
C LEU A 5 10.68 -31.74 -62.49
N SER A 6 10.01 -31.60 -61.33
CA SER A 6 8.54 -31.64 -61.08
C SER A 6 7.95 -33.05 -61.04
N CYS A 7 7.65 -33.53 -59.83
CA CYS A 7 6.55 -34.46 -59.54
C CYS A 7 6.11 -34.30 -58.07
N LEU A 8 5.04 -33.53 -57.89
CA LEU A 8 3.85 -33.84 -57.11
C LEU A 8 4.02 -34.76 -55.87
N MET A 9 3.99 -34.18 -54.66
CA MET A 9 3.35 -34.84 -53.53
C MET A 9 2.82 -33.78 -52.54
N VAL A 10 1.51 -33.54 -52.61
CA VAL A 10 0.76 -32.80 -51.59
C VAL A 10 0.53 -33.78 -50.44
N ILE A 11 1.17 -33.55 -49.28
CA ILE A 11 0.74 -34.12 -48.00
C ILE A 11 0.29 -32.96 -47.11
N PHE A 12 -0.98 -33.05 -46.76
CA PHE A 12 -1.77 -32.10 -45.99
C PHE A 12 -1.37 -32.18 -44.51
N LEU A 13 -0.56 -31.23 -44.02
CA LEU A 13 -0.30 -31.04 -42.59
C LEU A 13 -1.47 -30.27 -41.96
N MET A 14 -2.38 -31.00 -41.32
CA MET A 14 -3.37 -30.42 -40.42
C MET A 14 -2.70 -30.05 -39.10
N THR A 15 -2.58 -28.76 -38.87
CA THR A 15 -2.11 -28.11 -37.64
C THR A 15 -3.22 -28.12 -36.59
N SER A 16 -2.95 -28.70 -35.41
CA SER A 16 -3.75 -28.44 -34.21
C SER A 16 -2.89 -27.70 -33.18
N ASN A 17 -2.80 -26.38 -33.37
CA ASN A 17 -2.30 -25.47 -32.34
C ASN A 17 -3.39 -25.30 -31.27
N GLY A 18 -3.45 -26.24 -30.33
CA GLY A 18 -4.15 -26.06 -29.06
C GLY A 18 -3.27 -25.28 -28.08
N LEU A 19 -3.08 -23.98 -28.32
CA LEU A 19 -2.51 -23.07 -27.32
C LEU A 19 -3.55 -22.84 -26.22
N GLY A 20 -3.54 -23.71 -25.21
CA GLY A 20 -4.09 -23.40 -23.90
C GLY A 20 -3.18 -22.41 -23.19
N GLN A 21 -3.23 -21.13 -23.57
CA GLN A 21 -2.73 -20.06 -22.70
C GLN A 21 -3.67 -19.96 -21.51
N VAL A 22 -3.32 -20.64 -20.42
CA VAL A 22 -3.76 -20.24 -19.09
C VAL A 22 -3.13 -18.88 -18.83
N GLY A 23 -3.83 -17.83 -19.22
CA GLY A 23 -3.49 -16.48 -18.79
C GLY A 23 -3.53 -16.48 -17.27
N GLN A 24 -2.37 -16.39 -16.63
CA GLN A 24 -2.30 -15.81 -15.31
C GLN A 24 -2.87 -14.40 -15.46
N VAL A 25 -4.14 -14.22 -15.10
CA VAL A 25 -4.64 -12.92 -14.72
C VAL A 25 -3.82 -12.55 -13.50
N ALA A 26 -2.70 -11.86 -13.72
CA ALA A 26 -2.04 -11.12 -12.67
C ALA A 26 -3.14 -10.24 -12.07
N LYS A 27 -3.61 -10.57 -10.86
CA LYS A 27 -4.48 -9.67 -10.10
C LYS A 27 -3.75 -8.35 -10.09
N GLU A 28 -4.29 -7.38 -10.83
CA GLU A 28 -3.78 -6.02 -10.83
C GLU A 28 -3.71 -5.62 -9.35
N LYS A 29 -2.49 -5.38 -8.86
CA LYS A 29 -2.29 -5.00 -7.47
C LYS A 29 -3.08 -3.72 -7.30
N GLU A 30 -4.07 -3.71 -6.41
CA GLU A 30 -4.86 -2.51 -6.14
C GLU A 30 -3.91 -1.44 -5.61
N GLN A 31 -3.58 -0.47 -6.45
CA GLN A 31 -2.63 0.61 -6.15
C GLN A 31 -3.36 1.82 -5.59
N SER A 32 -2.71 2.50 -4.65
CA SER A 32 -3.12 3.83 -4.20
C SER A 32 -3.07 4.86 -5.33
N ASN A 33 -3.81 5.95 -5.19
CA ASN A 33 -3.79 7.09 -6.11
C ASN A 33 -2.40 7.72 -6.16
N ILE A 34 -1.68 7.76 -5.03
CA ILE A 34 -0.27 8.17 -4.99
C ILE A 34 0.61 7.27 -5.87
N GLU A 35 0.49 5.96 -5.73
CA GLU A 35 1.30 5.01 -6.52
C GLU A 35 0.98 5.14 -8.00
N LYS A 36 -0.32 5.17 -8.36
CA LYS A 36 -0.78 5.36 -9.74
C LYS A 36 -0.22 6.64 -10.35
N PHE A 37 -0.21 7.73 -9.59
CA PHE A 37 0.31 9.02 -10.05
C PHE A 37 1.83 8.95 -10.25
N SER A 38 2.56 8.30 -9.34
CA SER A 38 4.02 8.18 -9.45
C SER A 38 4.49 7.26 -10.57
N SER A 39 3.65 6.33 -11.05
CA SER A 39 4.01 5.38 -12.12
C SER A 39 3.64 5.85 -13.52
N GLN A 40 3.04 7.04 -13.68
CA GLN A 40 2.65 7.56 -14.99
C GLN A 40 3.89 7.90 -15.85
N SER A 41 4.00 7.24 -17.00
CA SER A 41 5.07 7.52 -17.97
C SER A 41 4.84 8.86 -18.69
N GLY A 42 5.92 9.53 -19.08
CA GLY A 42 5.85 10.80 -19.81
C GLY A 42 5.44 12.01 -18.95
N THR A 43 5.55 11.92 -17.63
CA THR A 43 5.21 13.00 -16.69
C THR A 43 6.48 13.61 -16.08
N LEU A 44 6.40 14.88 -15.63
CA LEU A 44 7.47 15.53 -14.86
C LEU A 44 6.98 15.79 -13.44
N ILE A 45 7.25 14.84 -12.55
CA ILE A 45 6.68 14.83 -11.21
C ILE A 45 7.57 15.57 -10.21
N LYS A 46 7.03 16.61 -9.57
CA LYS A 46 7.55 17.19 -8.33
C LYS A 46 6.96 16.45 -7.13
N LYS A 47 7.81 16.01 -6.21
CA LYS A 47 7.42 15.39 -4.93
C LYS A 47 7.82 16.28 -3.76
N GLU A 48 6.89 16.54 -2.85
CA GLU A 48 7.14 17.26 -1.61
C GLU A 48 6.77 16.38 -0.42
N PHE A 49 7.69 16.29 0.53
CA PHE A 49 7.53 15.50 1.76
C PHE A 49 7.45 16.47 2.93
N GLN A 50 6.30 16.51 3.60
CA GLN A 50 6.10 17.27 4.81
C GLN A 50 6.02 16.33 6.01
N LYS A 51 7.02 16.38 6.90
CA LYS A 51 7.00 15.61 8.14
C LYS A 51 5.86 16.07 9.05
N ILE A 52 5.09 15.11 9.59
CA ILE A 52 3.99 15.33 10.55
C ILE A 52 4.38 14.83 11.95
N GLY A 53 5.19 13.78 12.03
CA GLY A 53 5.74 13.25 13.27
C GLY A 53 5.97 11.76 13.21
N SER A 54 6.14 11.12 14.36
CA SER A 54 6.34 9.67 14.46
C SER A 54 5.58 9.07 15.65
N ILE A 55 5.35 7.76 15.57
CA ILE A 55 4.83 6.90 16.64
C ILE A 55 5.67 5.64 16.63
N GLY A 56 6.38 5.37 17.73
CA GLY A 56 7.46 4.38 17.72
C GLY A 56 8.46 4.67 16.60
N ASP A 57 8.80 3.65 15.82
CA ASP A 57 9.71 3.77 14.68
C ASP A 57 9.02 4.18 13.36
N VAL A 58 7.70 4.42 13.37
CA VAL A 58 6.94 4.79 12.17
C VAL A 58 6.83 6.31 12.07
N GLU A 59 7.43 6.86 11.02
CA GLU A 59 7.31 8.25 10.63
C GLU A 59 6.11 8.46 9.70
N PHE A 60 5.37 9.54 9.95
CA PHE A 60 4.25 10.00 9.13
C PHE A 60 4.63 11.28 8.41
N GLU A 61 4.47 11.27 7.09
CA GLU A 61 4.72 12.40 6.20
C GLU A 61 3.49 12.63 5.32
N VAL A 62 3.14 13.89 5.05
CA VAL A 62 2.27 14.20 3.92
C VAL A 62 3.13 14.24 2.67
N LEU A 63 2.72 13.45 1.68
CA LEU A 63 3.37 13.39 0.39
C LEU A 63 2.48 14.07 -0.64
N THR A 64 3.02 15.09 -1.30
CA THR A 64 2.33 15.84 -2.37
C THR A 64 3.05 15.63 -3.68
N PHE A 65 2.30 15.23 -4.70
CA PHE A 65 2.76 15.05 -6.05
C PHE A 65 2.12 16.09 -6.95
N VAL A 66 2.93 16.73 -7.79
CA VAL A 66 2.46 17.64 -8.83
C VAL A 66 3.11 17.24 -10.14
N ASP A 67 2.31 16.98 -11.17
CA ASP A 67 2.81 16.87 -12.54
C ASP A 67 3.01 18.28 -13.08
N LEU A 68 4.26 18.67 -13.28
CA LEU A 68 4.63 20.01 -13.74
C LEU A 68 4.22 20.28 -15.20
N LEU A 69 3.92 19.24 -15.99
CA LEU A 69 3.48 19.40 -17.37
C LEU A 69 1.96 19.65 -17.46
N THR A 70 1.18 18.99 -16.60
CA THR A 70 -0.30 19.06 -16.66
C THR A 70 -0.91 19.89 -15.53
N GLY A 71 -0.15 20.22 -14.50
CA GLY A 71 -0.63 20.87 -13.27
C GLY A 71 -1.46 19.95 -12.37
N LYS A 72 -1.66 18.68 -12.73
CA LYS A 72 -2.41 17.73 -11.89
C LYS A 72 -1.69 17.51 -10.57
N LYS A 73 -2.46 17.40 -9.49
CA LYS A 73 -1.96 17.24 -8.12
C LYS A 73 -2.66 16.08 -7.42
N THR A 74 -1.90 15.32 -6.63
CA THR A 74 -2.45 14.38 -5.66
C THR A 74 -1.66 14.45 -4.35
N SER A 75 -2.31 14.14 -3.25
CA SER A 75 -1.70 14.15 -1.92
C SER A 75 -2.25 13.00 -1.09
N GLY A 76 -1.44 12.54 -0.14
CA GLY A 76 -1.84 11.54 0.85
C GLY A 76 -0.77 11.40 1.92
N ILE A 77 -0.89 10.37 2.75
CA ILE A 77 0.02 10.11 3.87
C ILE A 77 0.96 8.98 3.47
N LYS A 78 2.25 9.18 3.70
CA LYS A 78 3.26 8.15 3.68
C LYS A 78 3.60 7.79 5.13
N ALA A 79 3.44 6.52 5.47
CA ALA A 79 3.95 5.95 6.71
C ALA A 79 5.22 5.15 6.39
N SER A 80 6.33 5.42 7.07
CA SER A 80 7.59 4.73 6.81
C SER A 80 8.39 4.42 8.07
N LYS A 81 9.14 3.31 8.04
CA LYS A 81 10.04 2.86 9.10
C LYS A 81 11.35 2.40 8.49
N GLU A 82 12.47 2.76 9.10
CA GLU A 82 13.77 2.21 8.75
C GLU A 82 14.01 0.91 9.52
N VAL A 83 14.28 -0.18 8.80
CA VAL A 83 14.63 -1.48 9.37
C VAL A 83 16.12 -1.71 9.17
N ARG A 84 16.87 -1.83 10.27
CA ARG A 84 18.29 -2.20 10.22
C ARG A 84 18.44 -3.72 10.14
N LYS A 85 19.21 -4.19 9.17
CA LYS A 85 19.61 -5.59 8.97
C LYS A 85 21.12 -5.71 9.12
N SER A 86 21.61 -6.94 9.31
CA SER A 86 23.05 -7.21 9.51
C SER A 86 23.96 -6.70 8.38
N TYR A 87 23.42 -6.51 7.17
CA TYR A 87 24.18 -6.08 5.98
C TYR A 87 23.66 -4.76 5.35
N GLY A 88 22.86 -3.97 6.07
CA GLY A 88 22.35 -2.68 5.56
C GLY A 88 21.03 -2.26 6.21
N SER A 89 20.45 -1.15 5.77
CA SER A 89 19.10 -0.77 6.16
C SER A 89 18.14 -0.85 4.97
N SER A 90 16.87 -1.11 5.28
CA SER A 90 15.77 -1.08 4.31
C SER A 90 14.64 -0.22 4.86
N THR A 91 14.12 0.69 4.05
CA THR A 91 12.94 1.48 4.41
C THR A 91 11.69 0.72 4.01
N LYS A 92 10.80 0.51 4.97
CA LYS A 92 9.46 -0.02 4.77
C LYS A 92 8.50 1.14 4.69
N SER A 93 7.59 1.15 3.72
CA SER A 93 6.63 2.23 3.58
C SER A 93 5.31 1.79 2.98
N ALA A 94 4.24 2.41 3.47
CA ALA A 94 2.91 2.31 2.92
C ALA A 94 2.33 3.69 2.63
N PHE A 95 1.33 3.72 1.75
CA PHE A 95 0.58 4.91 1.42
C PHE A 95 -0.87 4.81 1.89
N LEU A 96 -1.41 5.94 2.29
CA LEU A 96 -2.82 6.18 2.58
C LEU A 96 -3.27 7.33 1.70
N ASP A 97 -4.20 7.07 0.79
CA ASP A 97 -4.76 8.14 -0.02
C ASP A 97 -5.66 9.05 0.83
N TYR A 98 -5.83 10.29 0.38
CA TYR A 98 -6.66 11.26 1.08
C TYR A 98 -8.11 10.77 1.32
N ASP A 99 -8.70 10.04 0.39
CA ASP A 99 -10.06 9.48 0.51
C ASP A 99 -10.17 8.30 1.50
N GLU A 100 -9.05 7.72 1.92
CA GLU A 100 -9.01 6.60 2.87
C GLU A 100 -8.86 7.06 4.33
N ILE A 101 -8.50 8.33 4.54
CA ILE A 101 -8.22 8.91 5.87
C ILE A 101 -9.43 8.78 6.80
N ASP A 102 -10.64 9.14 6.32
CA ASP A 102 -11.85 9.11 7.14
C ASP A 102 -12.22 7.67 7.55
N ALA A 103 -11.97 6.69 6.67
CA ALA A 103 -12.19 5.28 6.97
C ALA A 103 -11.20 4.78 8.03
N LEU A 104 -9.94 5.17 7.94
CA LEU A 104 -8.93 4.85 8.96
C LEU A 104 -9.25 5.49 10.31
N THR A 105 -9.66 6.76 10.35
CA THR A 105 -10.10 7.43 11.59
C THR A 105 -11.28 6.70 12.23
N LYS A 106 -12.26 6.25 11.43
CA LYS A 106 -13.36 5.40 11.93
C LYS A 106 -12.84 4.07 12.48
N ALA A 107 -11.92 3.41 11.79
CA ALA A 107 -11.32 2.16 12.25
C ALA A 107 -10.60 2.33 13.60
N VAL A 108 -9.77 3.36 13.75
CA VAL A 108 -9.06 3.68 15.01
C VAL A 108 -10.05 3.91 16.15
N ASN A 109 -11.11 4.70 15.91
CA ASN A 109 -12.14 4.95 16.92
C ASN A 109 -12.92 3.68 17.29
N THR A 110 -13.18 2.78 16.34
CA THR A 110 -13.79 1.49 16.63
C THR A 110 -12.88 0.64 17.53
N LEU A 111 -11.57 0.57 17.23
CA LEU A 111 -10.62 -0.19 18.05
C LEU A 111 -10.51 0.37 19.48
N ARG A 112 -10.50 1.70 19.65
CA ARG A 112 -10.47 2.38 20.96
C ARG A 112 -11.69 2.12 21.85
N ASN A 113 -12.81 1.73 21.25
CA ASN A 113 -14.05 1.42 21.96
C ASN A 113 -14.35 -0.09 22.00
N TYR A 114 -13.46 -0.91 21.43
CA TYR A 114 -13.67 -2.34 21.36
C TYR A 114 -13.42 -2.98 22.74
N PRO A 115 -14.21 -4.00 23.14
CA PRO A 115 -14.04 -4.68 24.43
C PRO A 115 -12.62 -5.22 24.63
N THR A 116 -12.06 -4.98 25.81
CA THR A 116 -10.72 -5.47 26.19
C THR A 116 -10.73 -6.90 26.74
N SER A 117 -11.91 -7.50 26.94
CA SER A 117 -12.05 -8.91 27.30
C SER A 117 -11.48 -9.80 26.21
N ILE A 118 -10.74 -10.84 26.59
CA ILE A 118 -10.14 -11.78 25.65
C ILE A 118 -11.19 -12.81 25.20
N PRO A 119 -11.46 -12.93 23.89
CA PRO A 119 -12.41 -13.92 23.37
C PRO A 119 -11.84 -15.34 23.47
N THR A 120 -12.74 -16.34 23.53
CA THR A 120 -12.36 -17.77 23.60
C THR A 120 -11.62 -18.24 22.34
N ASN A 121 -12.00 -17.73 21.18
CA ASN A 121 -11.39 -18.06 19.90
C ASN A 121 -10.44 -16.94 19.46
N TYR A 122 -9.40 -17.29 18.71
CA TYR A 122 -8.55 -16.31 18.05
C TYR A 122 -9.40 -15.32 17.26
N THR A 123 -9.18 -14.04 17.52
CA THR A 123 -9.92 -12.94 16.91
C THR A 123 -8.92 -11.89 16.45
N GLU A 124 -9.14 -11.40 15.24
CA GLU A 124 -8.36 -10.32 14.62
C GLU A 124 -9.31 -9.32 13.96
N ILE A 125 -9.01 -8.05 14.14
CA ILE A 125 -9.73 -6.92 13.58
C ILE A 125 -8.71 -6.09 12.83
N GLY A 126 -8.95 -5.84 11.54
CA GLY A 126 -7.96 -5.17 10.68
C GLY A 126 -8.59 -4.13 9.77
N PHE A 127 -7.88 -3.04 9.57
CA PHE A 127 -8.04 -2.11 8.47
C PHE A 127 -6.89 -2.28 7.49
N THR A 128 -7.17 -2.20 6.18
CA THR A 128 -6.14 -2.24 5.13
C THR A 128 -6.46 -1.19 4.08
N ALA A 129 -5.50 -0.32 3.81
CA ALA A 129 -5.54 0.66 2.72
C ALA A 129 -5.03 0.06 1.41
N ARG A 130 -5.39 0.68 0.29
CA ARG A 130 -4.90 0.29 -1.05
C ARG A 130 -3.37 0.35 -1.14
N GLY A 131 -2.77 1.40 -0.56
CA GLY A 131 -1.32 1.58 -0.52
C GLY A 131 -0.56 0.68 0.46
N GLY A 132 -1.22 -0.36 0.99
CA GLY A 132 -0.58 -1.42 1.79
C GLY A 132 -0.51 -1.17 3.29
N PHE A 133 -0.92 0.01 3.77
CA PHE A 133 -0.96 0.34 5.20
C PHE A 133 -2.02 -0.52 5.89
N GLN A 134 -1.66 -1.14 7.01
CA GLN A 134 -2.60 -1.90 7.82
C GLN A 134 -2.52 -1.47 9.27
N LEU A 135 -3.68 -1.45 9.92
CA LEU A 135 -3.80 -1.32 11.37
C LEU A 135 -4.62 -2.50 11.85
N SER A 136 -4.05 -3.33 12.72
CA SER A 136 -4.74 -4.50 13.25
C SER A 136 -4.68 -4.56 14.76
N MET A 137 -5.71 -5.20 15.33
CA MET A 137 -5.79 -5.60 16.73
C MET A 137 -6.16 -7.08 16.77
N PHE A 138 -5.34 -7.90 17.42
CA PHE A 138 -5.48 -9.35 17.41
C PHE A 138 -5.12 -9.97 18.75
N VAL A 139 -5.67 -11.14 19.04
CA VAL A 139 -5.35 -11.90 20.25
C VAL A 139 -3.97 -12.52 20.12
N SER A 140 -3.08 -12.21 21.06
CA SER A 140 -1.74 -12.77 21.16
C SER A 140 -1.52 -13.32 22.56
N GLY A 141 -1.61 -14.64 22.70
CA GLY A 141 -1.63 -15.30 24.01
C GLY A 141 -2.90 -14.95 24.78
N ASP A 142 -2.74 -14.33 25.94
CA ASP A 142 -3.80 -13.92 26.87
C ASP A 142 -4.08 -12.40 26.85
N LYS A 143 -3.66 -11.72 25.78
CA LYS A 143 -3.84 -10.27 25.63
C LYS A 143 -4.17 -9.84 24.21
N TRP A 144 -4.74 -8.65 24.08
CA TRP A 144 -4.83 -7.95 22.80
C TRP A 144 -3.47 -7.33 22.45
N ALA A 145 -3.04 -7.54 21.21
CA ALA A 145 -1.92 -6.84 20.59
C ALA A 145 -2.45 -5.93 19.49
N ILE A 146 -1.82 -4.76 19.33
CA ILE A 146 -2.14 -3.81 18.26
C ILE A 146 -0.87 -3.61 17.44
N ALA A 147 -1.00 -3.56 16.12
CA ALA A 147 0.14 -3.29 15.25
C ALA A 147 -0.24 -2.48 14.00
N MET A 148 0.70 -1.65 13.56
CA MET A 148 0.73 -1.12 12.20
C MET A 148 1.61 -2.00 11.33
N LYS A 149 1.21 -2.24 10.08
CA LYS A 149 2.03 -2.94 9.09
C LYS A 149 2.18 -2.09 7.84
N LEU A 150 3.43 -1.92 7.40
CA LEU A 150 3.75 -1.09 6.23
C LEU A 150 3.92 -1.88 4.93
N GLU A 151 4.22 -3.18 5.00
CA GLU A 151 4.34 -4.01 3.81
C GLU A 151 3.67 -5.35 4.02
N LYS A 152 2.70 -5.70 3.16
CA LYS A 152 1.87 -6.90 3.29
C LYS A 152 2.66 -8.20 3.52
N TYR A 153 3.81 -8.34 2.86
CA TYR A 153 4.62 -9.58 2.83
C TYR A 153 5.96 -9.46 3.57
N ASP A 154 6.11 -8.48 4.46
CA ASP A 154 7.34 -8.32 5.25
C ASP A 154 7.03 -8.31 6.76
N SER A 155 7.59 -9.27 7.49
CA SER A 155 7.48 -9.37 8.95
C SER A 155 8.23 -8.25 9.69
N ASP A 156 9.22 -7.63 9.06
CA ASP A 156 9.98 -6.53 9.65
C ASP A 156 9.23 -5.19 9.52
N SER A 157 8.10 -5.19 8.79
CA SER A 157 7.29 -3.99 8.57
C SER A 157 6.25 -3.72 9.67
N TYR A 158 6.23 -4.56 10.71
CA TYR A 158 5.36 -4.36 11.87
C TYR A 158 5.94 -3.32 12.82
N GLU A 159 5.04 -2.49 13.34
CA GLU A 159 5.26 -1.66 14.52
C GLU A 159 4.16 -2.00 15.52
N PHE A 160 4.54 -2.56 16.67
CA PHE A 160 3.61 -2.88 17.74
C PHE A 160 3.29 -1.63 18.54
N LEU A 161 2.02 -1.49 18.90
CA LEU A 161 1.46 -0.34 19.56
C LEU A 161 0.85 -0.73 20.90
N GLU A 162 0.86 0.22 21.83
CA GLU A 162 0.02 0.16 23.02
C GLU A 162 -1.39 0.64 22.70
N TYR A 163 -2.36 0.31 23.57
CA TYR A 163 -3.72 0.83 23.41
C TYR A 163 -3.77 2.36 23.48
N SER A 164 -2.89 2.97 24.29
CA SER A 164 -2.70 4.42 24.41
C SER A 164 -2.21 5.07 23.11
N ASP A 165 -1.52 4.32 22.24
CA ASP A 165 -1.04 4.81 20.95
C ASP A 165 -2.14 5.06 19.94
N LEU A 166 -3.29 4.39 20.05
CA LEU A 166 -4.39 4.56 19.09
C LEU A 166 -4.84 6.02 18.98
N GLU A 167 -4.85 6.75 20.10
CA GLU A 167 -5.15 8.18 20.08
C GLU A 167 -4.04 8.99 19.39
N ARG A 168 -2.77 8.65 19.66
CA ARG A 168 -1.62 9.27 18.97
C ARG A 168 -1.69 9.05 17.46
N VAL A 169 -2.03 7.83 17.02
CA VAL A 169 -2.24 7.47 15.60
C VAL A 169 -3.33 8.34 14.99
N ASN A 170 -4.50 8.40 15.63
CA ASN A 170 -5.60 9.23 15.15
C ASN A 170 -5.20 10.71 15.01
N ASN A 171 -4.50 11.25 16.01
CA ASN A 171 -4.05 12.64 15.99
C ASN A 171 -3.08 12.91 14.83
N LYS A 172 -2.11 12.03 14.58
CA LYS A 172 -1.16 12.19 13.46
C LYS A 172 -1.82 12.11 12.09
N ILE A 173 -2.79 11.20 11.93
CA ILE A 173 -3.58 11.10 10.70
C ILE A 173 -4.41 12.37 10.49
N TRP A 174 -5.03 12.90 11.56
CA TRP A 174 -5.84 14.11 11.48
C TRP A 174 -5.02 15.38 11.22
N ASP A 175 -3.84 15.49 11.82
CA ASP A 175 -2.90 16.59 11.55
C ASP A 175 -2.44 16.58 10.08
N ALA A 176 -2.14 15.39 9.56
CA ALA A 176 -1.82 15.20 8.15
C ALA A 176 -3.01 15.60 7.25
N LYS A 177 -4.24 15.21 7.61
CA LYS A 177 -5.46 15.59 6.88
C LYS A 177 -5.63 17.10 6.84
N LYS A 178 -5.54 17.79 7.98
CA LYS A 178 -5.64 19.26 8.05
C LYS A 178 -4.64 19.94 7.14
N TYR A 179 -3.41 19.43 7.10
CA TYR A 179 -2.38 19.93 6.22
C TYR A 179 -2.78 19.75 4.74
N ILE A 180 -3.25 18.57 4.35
CA ILE A 180 -3.74 18.30 2.98
C ILE A 180 -4.92 19.21 2.62
N ASP A 181 -5.90 19.38 3.52
CA ASP A 181 -7.06 20.26 3.33
C ASP A 181 -6.61 21.71 3.08
N ALA A 182 -5.61 22.18 3.81
CA ALA A 182 -5.04 23.53 3.63
C ALA A 182 -4.29 23.69 2.29
N LEU A 183 -3.73 22.61 1.75
CA LEU A 183 -3.08 22.59 0.44
C LEU A 183 -4.06 22.58 -0.74
N GLN A 184 -5.32 22.19 -0.53
CA GLN A 184 -6.36 22.15 -1.57
C GLN A 184 -7.11 23.49 -1.70
N LYS A 185 -7.07 24.33 -0.67
CA LYS A 185 -7.70 25.67 -0.64
C LYS A 185 -6.83 26.77 -1.28
N LYS A 186 -5.61 26.44 -1.69
CA LYS A 186 -4.65 27.32 -2.37
C LYS A 186 -4.67 27.02 -3.86
#